data_AF-A0A094E8A1-F1
#
_entry.id   AF-A0A094E8A1-F1
#
_cell.length_a   1.000
_cell.length_b   1.000
_cell.length_c   1.000
_cell.angle_alpha   90.00
_cell.angle_beta   90.00
_cell.angle_gamma   90.00
#
_symmetry.space_group_name_H-M   'P 1'
#
loop_
_entity.id
_entity.type
_entity.pdbx_description
1 polymer ?
#
loop_
_entity_poly.entity_id
_entity_poly.type
_entity_poly.pdbx_seq_one_letter_code
_entity_poly.pdbx_strand_id
1 'polypeptide(L)'
;MLVFMRTVCDFIDANLEPEGSQPPGRVLVHCEMGISRSSTMVVAYMMRKLGKGRDELLAQVKAIWPRARPNSNFMAQLEIWEKVGYDVWADEAGKVPKLEYATYIAQREAYLKERGLTGEEGKRPLDLRDL
;
A
#
# COMPACT_ATOMS: atom_id res chain seq x y z
N MET A 1 6.07 -0.54 2.18
CA MET A 1 4.78 -1.05 1.67
C MET A 1 4.56 -0.60 0.23
N LEU A 2 4.82 0.67 -0.10
CA LEU A 2 4.75 1.22 -1.46
C LEU A 2 5.33 0.32 -2.57
N VAL A 3 6.57 -0.18 -2.39
CA VAL A 3 7.23 -1.08 -3.37
C VAL A 3 6.45 -2.38 -3.67
N PHE A 4 5.62 -2.84 -2.73
CA PHE A 4 4.82 -4.05 -2.88
C PHE A 4 3.39 -3.77 -3.35
N MET A 5 2.96 -2.50 -3.42
CA MET A 5 1.57 -2.15 -3.73
C MET A 5 1.15 -2.68 -5.11
N ARG A 6 2.02 -2.60 -6.12
CA ARG A 6 1.76 -3.15 -7.46
C ARG A 6 1.45 -4.64 -7.39
N THR A 7 2.39 -5.43 -6.86
CA THR A 7 2.26 -6.89 -6.75
C THR A 7 1.00 -7.29 -5.97
N VAL A 8 0.68 -6.58 -4.89
CA VAL A 8 -0.54 -6.87 -4.12
C VAL A 8 -1.80 -6.51 -4.90
N CYS A 9 -1.82 -5.40 -5.64
CA CYS A 9 -2.95 -5.06 -6.49
C CYS A 9 -3.13 -6.08 -7.63
N ASP A 10 -2.04 -6.52 -8.26
CA ASP A 10 -2.06 -7.57 -9.29
C ASP A 10 -2.63 -8.88 -8.72
N PHE A 11 -2.25 -9.25 -7.50
CA PHE A 11 -2.82 -10.39 -6.79
C PHE A 11 -4.33 -10.22 -6.56
N ILE A 12 -4.77 -9.04 -6.12
CA ILE A 12 -6.19 -8.77 -5.89
C ILE A 12 -6.98 -8.90 -7.21
N ASP A 13 -6.53 -8.25 -8.29
CA ASP A 13 -7.21 -8.32 -9.59
C ASP A 13 -7.30 -9.78 -10.08
N ALA A 14 -6.19 -10.53 -10.04
CA ALA A 14 -6.15 -11.93 -10.48
C ALA A 14 -7.09 -12.87 -9.71
N ASN A 15 -7.52 -12.49 -8.50
CA ASN A 15 -8.38 -13.31 -7.64
C ASN A 15 -9.81 -12.72 -7.49
N LEU A 16 -10.12 -11.59 -8.13
CA LEU A 16 -11.46 -11.03 -8.17
C LEU A 16 -12.15 -11.26 -9.51
N GLU A 17 -11.41 -11.23 -10.61
CA GLU A 17 -11.97 -11.43 -11.94
C GLU A 17 -12.43 -12.90 -12.11
N PRO A 18 -13.60 -13.16 -12.70
CA PRO A 18 -14.08 -14.52 -12.92
C PRO A 18 -13.24 -15.24 -13.98
N GLU A 19 -12.88 -16.49 -13.71
CA GLU A 19 -12.20 -17.35 -14.67
C GLU A 19 -13.20 -18.34 -15.30
N GLY A 20 -13.48 -18.17 -16.59
CA GLY A 20 -14.44 -19.00 -17.32
C GLY A 20 -15.88 -18.85 -16.80
N SER A 21 -16.48 -19.97 -16.36
CA SER A 21 -17.85 -20.01 -15.84
C SER A 21 -17.94 -19.94 -14.31
N GLN A 22 -16.81 -19.74 -13.61
CA GLN A 22 -16.79 -19.67 -12.15
C GLN A 22 -17.32 -18.31 -11.65
N PRO A 23 -17.96 -18.27 -10.47
CA PRO A 23 -18.31 -16.99 -9.86
C PRO A 23 -17.06 -16.19 -9.52
N PRO A 24 -17.15 -14.84 -9.45
CA PRO A 24 -16.05 -13.99 -9.01
C PRO A 24 -15.49 -14.43 -7.66
N GLY A 25 -14.17 -14.42 -7.54
CA GLY A 25 -13.48 -14.73 -6.29
C GLY A 25 -13.68 -13.64 -5.23
N ARG A 26 -13.15 -13.90 -4.03
CA ARG A 26 -13.15 -12.94 -2.92
C ARG A 26 -11.77 -12.91 -2.28
N VAL A 27 -11.27 -11.70 -2.02
CA VAL A 27 -9.96 -11.49 -1.40
C VAL A 27 -10.13 -10.83 -0.04
N LEU A 28 -9.57 -11.44 1.01
CA LEU A 28 -9.48 -10.86 2.35
C LEU A 28 -8.14 -10.13 2.51
N VAL A 29 -8.18 -8.81 2.70
CA VAL A 29 -7.00 -8.00 3.03
C VAL A 29 -7.01 -7.70 4.52
N HIS A 30 -6.09 -8.29 5.28
CA HIS A 30 -5.98 -8.07 6.72
C HIS A 30 -4.58 -7.64 7.17
N CYS A 31 -4.52 -7.09 8.37
CA CYS A 31 -3.29 -6.88 9.14
C CYS A 31 -3.67 -7.09 10.61
N GLU A 32 -2.71 -6.98 11.53
CA GLU A 32 -2.94 -7.22 12.97
C GLU A 32 -4.25 -6.64 13.52
N MET A 33 -4.46 -5.33 13.32
CA MET A 33 -5.60 -4.61 13.91
C MET A 33 -6.67 -4.23 12.88
N GLY A 34 -6.44 -4.48 11.59
CA GLY A 34 -7.32 -3.99 10.53
C GLY A 34 -7.40 -2.45 10.43
N ILE A 35 -6.48 -1.70 11.06
CA ILE A 35 -6.57 -0.22 11.16
C ILE A 35 -5.73 0.48 10.08
N SER A 36 -4.47 0.08 9.88
CA SER A 36 -3.49 0.92 9.15
C SER A 36 -2.93 0.26 7.90
N ARG A 37 -2.21 -0.88 8.02
CA ARG A 37 -1.58 -1.55 6.85
C ARG A 37 -2.62 -2.05 5.85
N SER A 38 -3.59 -2.84 6.32
CA SER A 38 -4.63 -3.40 5.45
C SER A 38 -5.51 -2.32 4.84
N SER A 39 -5.95 -1.33 5.62
CA SER A 39 -6.77 -0.21 5.11
C SER A 39 -6.02 0.62 4.07
N THR A 40 -4.70 0.85 4.26
CA THR A 40 -3.88 1.51 3.25
C THR A 40 -3.83 0.70 1.96
N MET A 41 -3.66 -0.63 2.06
CA MET A 41 -3.61 -1.48 0.87
C MET A 41 -4.95 -1.50 0.12
N VAL A 42 -6.08 -1.55 0.85
CA VAL A 42 -7.42 -1.43 0.26
C VAL A 42 -7.59 -0.09 -0.46
N VAL A 43 -7.20 1.03 0.17
CA VAL A 43 -7.26 2.36 -0.46
C VAL A 43 -6.37 2.41 -1.71
N ALA A 44 -5.13 1.94 -1.64
CA ALA A 44 -4.21 1.89 -2.78
C ALA A 44 -4.77 1.09 -3.97
N TYR A 45 -5.41 -0.05 -3.69
CA TYR A 45 -6.07 -0.86 -4.71
C TYR A 45 -7.24 -0.11 -5.34
N MET A 46 -8.11 0.51 -4.53
CA MET A 46 -9.22 1.31 -5.05
C MET A 46 -8.71 2.51 -5.88
N MET A 47 -7.59 3.14 -5.49
CA MET A 47 -6.97 4.24 -6.25
C MET A 47 -6.56 3.75 -7.63
N ARG A 48 -5.85 2.61 -7.72
CA ARG A 48 -5.44 2.01 -9.00
C ARG A 48 -6.64 1.62 -9.87
N LYS A 49 -7.66 0.98 -9.28
CA LYS A 49 -8.82 0.46 -10.02
C LYS A 49 -9.75 1.57 -10.52
N LEU A 50 -9.90 2.66 -9.76
CA LEU A 50 -10.88 3.72 -10.02
C LEU A 50 -10.27 5.03 -10.52
N GLY A 51 -8.95 5.20 -10.46
CA GLY A 51 -8.28 6.44 -10.87
C GLY A 51 -8.66 7.67 -10.05
N LYS A 52 -9.02 7.46 -8.78
CA LYS A 52 -9.49 8.51 -7.87
C LYS A 52 -8.47 8.82 -6.77
N GLY A 53 -8.54 10.05 -6.25
CA GLY A 53 -7.61 10.55 -5.25
C GLY A 53 -7.72 9.83 -3.90
N ARG A 54 -6.60 9.76 -3.18
CA ARG A 54 -6.46 9.09 -1.88
C ARG A 54 -7.54 9.46 -0.87
N ASP A 55 -7.81 10.74 -0.70
CA ASP A 55 -8.66 11.22 0.40
C ASP A 55 -10.15 10.92 0.14
N GLU A 56 -10.57 10.99 -1.13
CA GLU A 56 -11.90 10.54 -1.56
C GLU A 56 -12.10 9.05 -1.25
N LEU A 57 -11.15 8.21 -1.67
CA LEU A 57 -11.29 6.76 -1.50
C LEU A 57 -11.12 6.32 -0.05
N LEU A 58 -10.29 7.00 0.74
CA LEU A 58 -10.22 6.77 2.17
C LEU A 58 -11.56 7.11 2.86
N ALA A 59 -12.27 8.15 2.43
CA ALA A 59 -13.59 8.47 2.94
C ALA A 59 -14.61 7.36 2.61
N GLN A 60 -14.60 6.84 1.38
CA GLN A 60 -15.45 5.71 0.98
C GLN A 60 -15.14 4.45 1.80
N VAL A 61 -13.86 4.12 2.00
CA VAL A 61 -13.46 2.98 2.85
C VAL A 61 -13.93 3.18 4.29
N LYS A 62 -13.81 4.39 4.86
CA LYS A 62 -14.27 4.70 6.22
C LYS A 62 -15.78 4.60 6.40
N ALA A 63 -16.57 4.86 5.36
CA ALA A 63 -18.01 4.70 5.41
C ALA A 63 -18.42 3.23 5.66
N ILE A 64 -17.60 2.26 5.22
CA ILE A 64 -17.84 0.82 5.40
C ILE A 64 -17.05 0.29 6.61
N TRP A 65 -15.82 0.77 6.81
CA TRP A 65 -14.90 0.36 7.87
C TRP A 65 -14.39 1.56 8.66
N PRO A 66 -15.15 2.06 9.67
CA PRO A 66 -14.85 3.31 10.38
C PRO A 66 -13.49 3.34 11.10
N ARG A 67 -12.91 2.17 11.38
CA ARG A 67 -11.60 2.04 12.03
C ARG A 67 -10.43 2.24 11.06
N ALA A 68 -10.68 2.37 9.75
CA ALA A 68 -9.65 2.63 8.74
C ALA A 68 -8.93 3.95 9.05
N ARG A 69 -7.66 3.84 9.44
CA ARG A 69 -6.79 4.97 9.75
C ARG A 69 -5.34 4.65 9.36
N PRO A 70 -5.01 4.75 8.05
CA PRO A 70 -3.62 4.83 7.61
C PRO A 70 -2.86 5.87 8.45
N ASN A 71 -1.61 5.57 8.82
CA ASN A 71 -0.76 6.55 9.49
C ASN A 71 -0.21 7.58 8.49
N SER A 72 0.43 8.63 8.98
CA SER A 72 0.98 9.70 8.13
C SER A 72 1.97 9.18 7.08
N ASN A 73 2.81 8.21 7.44
CA ASN A 73 3.76 7.59 6.51
C ASN A 73 3.04 6.83 5.37
N PHE A 74 1.96 6.12 5.67
CA PHE A 74 1.15 5.45 4.66
C PHE A 74 0.35 6.43 3.82
N MET A 75 -0.13 7.54 4.39
CA MET A 75 -0.76 8.61 3.62
C MET A 75 0.22 9.21 2.60
N ALA A 76 1.48 9.44 2.99
CA ALA A 76 2.52 9.89 2.07
C ALA A 76 2.82 8.84 0.98
N GLN A 77 2.88 7.54 1.34
CA GLN A 77 3.06 6.47 0.34
C GLN A 77 1.91 6.42 -0.68
N LEU A 78 0.66 6.62 -0.25
CA LEU A 78 -0.50 6.68 -1.16
C LEU A 78 -0.43 7.88 -2.12
N GLU A 79 0.15 9.00 -1.70
CA GLU A 79 0.36 10.14 -2.59
C GLU A 79 1.42 9.83 -3.66
N ILE A 80 2.54 9.22 -3.26
CA ILE A 80 3.55 8.79 -4.22
C ILE A 80 2.99 7.72 -5.15
N TRP A 81 2.14 6.82 -4.64
CA TRP A 81 1.48 5.76 -5.42
C TRP A 81 0.70 6.32 -6.62
N GLU A 82 -0.04 7.41 -6.39
CA GLU A 82 -0.74 8.14 -7.45
C GLU A 82 0.24 8.79 -8.45
N LYS A 83 1.25 9.50 -7.93
CA LYS A 83 2.27 10.20 -8.75
C LYS A 83 3.06 9.27 -9.66
N VAL A 84 3.35 8.04 -9.20
CA VAL A 84 4.06 7.05 -10.01
C VAL A 84 3.13 6.28 -10.97
N GLY A 85 1.85 6.64 -11.06
CA GLY A 85 0.89 5.96 -11.93
C GLY A 85 0.70 4.49 -11.56
N TYR A 86 0.68 4.19 -10.25
CA TYR A 86 0.43 2.85 -9.73
C TYR A 86 1.49 1.80 -10.14
N ASP A 87 2.71 2.24 -10.42
CA ASP A 87 3.90 1.40 -10.50
C ASP A 87 5.13 2.22 -10.15
N VAL A 88 5.90 1.80 -9.15
CA VAL A 88 7.10 2.51 -8.72
C VAL A 88 8.29 2.31 -9.66
N TRP A 89 8.22 1.31 -10.53
CA TRP A 89 9.30 0.93 -11.46
C TRP A 89 9.04 1.52 -12.84
N ALA A 90 10.11 2.00 -13.48
CA ALA A 90 10.11 2.49 -14.85
C ALA A 90 10.38 1.37 -15.87
N ASP A 91 10.93 0.25 -15.41
CA ASP A 91 11.21 -0.94 -16.22
C ASP A 91 10.40 -2.15 -15.75
N GLU A 92 10.21 -3.10 -16.65
CA GLU A 92 9.50 -4.35 -16.33
C GLU A 92 10.28 -5.24 -15.35
N ALA A 93 11.60 -5.10 -15.32
CA ALA A 93 12.48 -5.86 -14.43
C ALA A 93 12.38 -5.44 -12.96
N GLY A 94 11.73 -4.31 -12.65
CA GLY A 94 11.57 -3.81 -11.30
C GLY A 94 12.88 -3.32 -10.67
N LYS A 95 13.77 -2.73 -11.48
CA LYS A 95 15.11 -2.29 -11.06
C LYS A 95 15.31 -0.79 -11.16
N VAL A 96 14.67 -0.14 -12.12
CA VAL A 96 14.81 1.29 -12.35
C VAL A 96 13.64 2.01 -11.66
N PRO A 97 13.86 2.73 -10.55
CA PRO A 97 12.78 3.46 -9.89
C PRO A 97 12.36 4.68 -10.73
N LYS A 98 11.06 5.01 -10.73
CA LYS A 98 10.58 6.29 -11.25
C LYS A 98 11.10 7.45 -10.39
N LEU A 99 11.21 8.64 -11.00
CA LEU A 99 11.80 9.82 -10.36
C LEU A 99 11.11 10.20 -9.05
N GLU A 100 9.78 10.16 -9.01
CA GLU A 100 8.98 10.50 -7.83
C GLU A 100 9.22 9.50 -6.70
N TYR A 101 9.36 8.22 -7.03
CA TYR A 101 9.69 7.19 -6.05
C TYR A 101 11.12 7.33 -5.53
N ALA A 102 12.10 7.54 -6.42
CA ALA A 102 13.49 7.74 -6.03
C ALA A 102 13.66 8.98 -5.13
N THR A 103 12.99 10.09 -5.47
CA THR A 103 12.98 11.32 -4.67
C THR A 103 12.38 11.07 -3.29
N TYR A 104 11.24 10.36 -3.23
CA TYR A 104 10.61 9.99 -1.96
C TYR A 104 11.54 9.16 -1.06
N ILE A 105 12.24 8.17 -1.62
CA ILE A 105 13.17 7.34 -0.85
C ILE A 105 14.35 8.16 -0.32
N ALA A 106 14.97 9.02 -1.15
CA ALA A 106 16.07 9.87 -0.73
C ALA A 106 15.67 10.83 0.40
N GLN A 107 14.50 11.47 0.28
CA GLN A 107 13.96 12.35 1.33
C GLN A 107 13.67 11.58 2.62
N ARG A 108 13.10 10.37 2.50
CA ARG A 108 12.77 9.52 3.65
C ARG A 108 14.03 9.07 4.37
N GLU A 109 15.08 8.69 3.64
CA GLU A 109 16.38 8.31 4.20
C GLU A 109 17.01 9.47 4.99
N ALA A 110 17.03 10.67 4.41
CA ALA A 110 17.55 11.87 5.07
C ALA A 110 16.78 12.17 6.38
N TYR A 111 15.45 12.12 6.34
CA TYR A 111 14.59 12.32 7.52
C TYR A 111 14.88 11.29 8.63
N LEU A 112 15.06 10.02 8.25
CA LEU A 112 15.32 8.94 9.21
C LEU A 112 16.69 9.13 9.86
N LYS A 113 17.71 9.45 9.05
CA LYS A 113 19.07 9.71 9.53
C LYS A 113 19.15 10.89 10.49
N GLU A 114 18.50 12.01 10.16
CA GLU A 114 18.46 13.21 11.01
C GLU A 114 17.84 12.92 12.39
N ARG A 115 16.90 11.98 12.46
CA ARG A 115 16.17 11.62 13.68
C ARG A 115 16.69 10.38 14.38
N GLY A 116 17.77 9.75 13.88
CA GLY A 116 18.30 8.50 14.44
C GLY A 116 17.32 7.32 14.36
N LEU A 117 16.43 7.33 13.37
CA LEU A 117 15.41 6.31 13.13
C LEU A 117 15.90 5.30 12.08
N THR A 118 15.53 4.04 12.23
CA THR A 118 15.80 2.94 11.27
C THR A 118 14.68 2.76 10.25
N GLY A 119 13.48 3.29 10.51
CA GLY A 119 12.29 3.08 9.68
C GLY A 119 11.55 1.79 9.98
N GLU A 120 12.05 1.01 10.95
CA GLU A 120 11.49 -0.27 11.40
C GLU A 120 10.78 -0.13 12.75
N GLU A 121 10.58 1.10 13.23
CA GLU A 121 9.98 1.38 14.52
C GLU A 121 8.56 0.82 14.59
N GLY A 122 8.27 0.05 15.64
CA GLY A 122 6.96 -0.57 15.82
C GLY A 122 6.76 -1.88 15.08
N LYS A 123 7.78 -2.42 14.38
CA LYS A 123 7.83 -3.88 14.18
C LYS A 123 7.99 -4.53 15.55
N ARG A 124 6.99 -5.30 15.98
CA ARG A 124 7.15 -6.16 17.15
C ARG A 124 8.26 -7.16 16.83
N PRO A 125 9.19 -7.45 17.77
CA PRO A 125 10.06 -8.61 17.65
C PRO A 125 9.21 -9.85 17.39
N LEU A 126 9.68 -10.78 16.54
CA LEU A 126 9.03 -12.08 16.42
C LEU A 126 9.04 -12.74 17.80
N ASP A 127 7.86 -12.96 18.39
CA ASP A 127 7.74 -13.81 19.55
C ASP A 127 7.69 -15.26 19.06
N LEU A 128 8.57 -16.11 19.55
CA LEU A 128 8.57 -17.55 19.21
C LEU A 128 7.27 -18.25 19.62
N ARG A 129 6.44 -17.61 20.46
CA ARG A 129 5.11 -18.07 20.85
C ARG A 129 4.01 -17.76 19.81
N ASP A 130 4.32 -16.95 18.81
CA ASP A 130 3.44 -16.64 17.67
C ASP A 130 3.69 -17.58 16.45
N LEU A 131 4.55 -18.59 16.61
CA LEU A 131 4.84 -19.67 15.64
C LEU A 131 4.19 -20.99 16.10
#